data_AF-A0A563EI66-F1
#
_entry.id   AF-A0A563EI66-F1
#
_cell.length_a   1.000
_cell.length_b   1.000
_cell.length_c   1.000
_cell.angle_alpha   90.00
_cell.angle_beta   90.00
_cell.angle_gamma   90.00
#
_symmetry.space_group_name_H-M   'P 1'
#
loop_
_entity.id
_entity.type
_entity.pdbx_description
1 polymer ?
#
loop_
_entity_poly.entity_id
_entity_poly.type
_entity_poly.pdbx_seq_one_letter_code
_entity_poly.pdbx_strand_id
1 'polypeptide(L)'
;MKLVDRWHELARELAPSLPGRWRLRGRGDLTALVQEPWDWTVRWIGFERSSFSDEGWFQAAVEPPVRDRFKWALTFGLRMDEVQGGPRRVDLWSAEAGQVLQEFAVKAALPEFEHWTVETFASAAEKSLQRPVERRRPPHYWMMAPAWRVILDTGSPEEPLRQIIDYCNEHEAFNRALPFYEEVLERWQAGGRDETLRFLEFDRDRKLEEAGLAHLIDGGTA
;
A
#
# COMPACT_ATOMS: atom_id res chain seq x y z
N MET A 1 -15.61 -12.21 23.09
CA MET A 1 -15.38 -11.41 21.86
C MET A 1 -13.90 -11.45 21.56
N LYS A 2 -13.49 -11.78 20.33
CA LYS A 2 -12.06 -11.83 19.98
C LYS A 2 -11.55 -10.40 19.78
N LEU A 3 -10.26 -10.17 19.99
CA LEU A 3 -9.66 -8.84 19.80
C LEU A 3 -9.86 -8.30 18.38
N VAL A 4 -9.83 -9.19 17.38
CA VAL A 4 -10.14 -8.85 15.98
C VAL A 4 -11.56 -8.28 15.82
N ASP A 5 -12.55 -8.82 16.55
CA ASP A 5 -13.92 -8.33 16.52
C ASP A 5 -13.98 -6.92 17.12
N ARG A 6 -13.21 -6.66 18.18
CA ARG A 6 -13.11 -5.35 18.83
C ARG A 6 -12.45 -4.31 17.92
N TRP A 7 -11.38 -4.69 17.21
CA TRP A 7 -10.80 -3.85 16.16
C TRP A 7 -11.82 -3.50 15.08
N HIS A 8 -12.58 -4.49 14.58
CA HIS A 8 -13.60 -4.27 13.56
C HIS A 8 -14.71 -3.31 14.03
N GLU A 9 -15.12 -3.40 15.29
CA GLU A 9 -16.10 -2.48 15.89
C GLU A 9 -15.58 -1.04 15.87
N LEU A 10 -14.40 -0.80 16.47
CA LEU A 10 -13.78 0.53 16.53
C LEU A 10 -13.52 1.12 15.14
N ALA A 11 -13.10 0.30 14.17
CA ALA A 11 -12.90 0.74 12.79
C ALA A 11 -14.22 1.13 12.09
N ARG A 12 -15.33 0.44 12.36
CA ARG A 12 -16.65 0.80 11.83
C ARG A 12 -17.19 2.08 12.46
N GLU A 13 -16.93 2.29 13.74
CA GLU A 13 -17.27 3.54 14.44
C GLU A 13 -16.46 4.72 13.93
N LEU A 14 -15.17 4.51 13.63
CA LEU A 14 -14.29 5.53 13.07
C LEU A 14 -14.70 5.94 11.64
N ALA A 15 -15.02 4.96 10.78
CA ALA A 15 -15.24 5.16 9.34
C ALA A 15 -16.12 6.38 8.96
N PRO A 16 -17.32 6.60 9.55
CA PRO A 16 -18.17 7.75 9.20
C PRO A 16 -17.61 9.11 9.63
N SER A 17 -16.60 9.15 10.51
CA SER A 17 -15.95 10.39 10.96
C SER A 17 -14.81 10.84 10.06
N LEU A 18 -14.34 9.97 9.15
CA LEU A 18 -13.22 10.25 8.24
C LEU A 18 -13.71 10.84 6.90
N PRO A 19 -12.90 11.68 6.24
CA PRO A 19 -13.25 12.22 4.92
C PRO A 19 -13.24 11.13 3.84
N GLY A 20 -14.23 11.18 2.95
CA GLY A 20 -14.41 10.19 1.89
C GLY A 20 -15.13 8.94 2.39
N ARG A 21 -14.95 7.82 1.68
CA ARG A 21 -15.60 6.56 2.04
C ARG A 21 -14.56 5.57 2.54
N TRP A 22 -14.77 5.04 3.75
CA TRP A 22 -13.87 4.08 4.38
C TRP A 22 -14.59 2.76 4.62
N ARG A 23 -13.94 1.63 4.31
CA ARG A 23 -14.51 0.29 4.52
C ARG A 23 -13.48 -0.69 5.06
N LEU A 24 -13.92 -1.60 5.91
CA LEU A 24 -13.08 -2.72 6.38
C LEU A 24 -12.82 -3.72 5.25
N ARG A 25 -11.56 -4.10 5.09
CA ARG A 25 -11.05 -5.02 4.06
C ARG A 25 -10.00 -5.96 4.65
N GLY A 26 -9.74 -7.06 3.94
CA GLY A 26 -8.85 -8.13 4.42
C GLY A 26 -9.58 -9.22 5.19
N ARG A 27 -8.81 -10.12 5.84
CA ARG A 27 -9.35 -11.31 6.53
C ARG A 27 -8.60 -11.57 7.83
N GLY A 28 -9.33 -11.98 8.87
CA GLY A 28 -8.76 -12.31 10.18
C GLY A 28 -7.97 -11.15 10.77
N ASP A 29 -6.78 -11.42 11.30
CA ASP A 29 -5.91 -10.42 11.91
C ASP A 29 -5.31 -9.43 10.90
N LEU A 30 -5.40 -9.71 9.59
CA LEU A 30 -4.95 -8.84 8.50
C LEU A 30 -6.10 -7.99 7.96
N THR A 31 -6.92 -7.43 8.85
CA THR A 31 -8.04 -6.54 8.47
C THR A 31 -7.63 -5.08 8.66
N ALA A 32 -7.87 -4.25 7.64
CA ALA A 32 -7.62 -2.81 7.67
C ALA A 32 -8.86 -2.01 7.27
N LEU A 33 -8.98 -0.78 7.78
CA LEU A 33 -9.93 0.21 7.31
C LEU A 33 -9.31 0.96 6.12
N VAL A 34 -9.94 0.90 4.96
CA VAL A 34 -9.35 1.33 3.68
C VAL A 34 -10.20 2.42 3.04
N GLN A 35 -9.54 3.44 2.48
CA GLN A 35 -10.21 4.50 1.73
C GLN A 35 -10.62 4.01 0.34
N GLU A 36 -11.86 4.32 -0.05
CA GLU A 36 -12.45 4.00 -1.35
C GLU A 36 -13.04 5.24 -2.03
N PRO A 37 -13.08 5.27 -3.39
CA PRO A 37 -12.39 4.34 -4.29
C PRO A 37 -10.87 4.50 -4.18
N TRP A 38 -10.14 3.40 -4.33
CA TRP A 38 -8.69 3.46 -4.51
C TRP A 38 -8.36 3.72 -5.98
N ASP A 39 -7.19 4.29 -6.21
CA ASP A 39 -6.61 4.45 -7.54
C ASP A 39 -5.22 3.80 -7.55
N TRP A 40 -4.17 4.52 -7.91
CA TRP A 40 -2.78 4.04 -7.87
C TRP A 40 -2.12 4.14 -6.50
N THR A 41 -2.86 4.56 -5.47
CA THR A 41 -2.42 4.54 -4.08
C THR A 41 -3.55 4.04 -3.18
N VAL A 42 -3.24 3.12 -2.28
CA VAL A 42 -4.20 2.53 -1.34
C VAL A 42 -3.91 3.03 0.05
N ARG A 43 -4.78 3.89 0.57
CA ARG A 43 -4.68 4.44 1.93
C ARG A 43 -5.42 3.55 2.91
N TRP A 44 -4.79 3.20 4.03
CA TRP A 44 -5.38 2.31 5.02
C TRP A 44 -4.95 2.62 6.45
N ILE A 45 -5.81 2.25 7.40
CA ILE A 45 -5.58 2.31 8.85
C ILE A 45 -5.79 0.90 9.42
N GLY A 46 -4.86 0.41 10.21
CA GLY A 46 -4.89 -0.93 10.78
C GLY A 46 -4.51 -0.96 12.26
N PHE A 47 -4.54 -2.16 12.82
CA PHE A 47 -4.09 -2.44 14.17
C PHE A 47 -3.15 -3.65 14.15
N GLU A 48 -1.98 -3.50 14.77
CA GLU A 48 -1.00 -4.58 14.95
C GLU A 48 -0.68 -4.77 16.43
N ARG A 49 -0.37 -6.00 16.84
CA ARG A 49 0.12 -6.31 18.18
C ARG A 49 1.11 -7.45 18.18
N SER A 50 1.82 -7.58 19.29
CA SER A 50 2.56 -8.81 19.60
C SER A 50 1.60 -9.95 19.95
N SER A 51 1.95 -11.19 19.59
CA SER A 51 1.20 -12.39 19.99
C SER A 51 1.09 -12.58 21.51
N PHE A 52 1.93 -11.91 22.29
CA PHE A 52 2.01 -12.02 23.75
C PHE A 52 1.39 -10.84 24.50
N SER A 53 0.73 -9.92 23.80
CA SER A 53 0.15 -8.70 24.38
C SER A 53 -1.26 -8.48 23.86
N ASP A 54 -2.16 -8.04 24.74
CA ASP A 54 -3.49 -7.56 24.35
C ASP A 54 -3.45 -6.07 23.94
N GLU A 55 -2.38 -5.36 24.34
CA GLU A 55 -2.05 -4.04 23.83
C GLU A 55 -1.34 -4.13 22.48
N GLY A 56 -1.59 -3.15 21.61
CA GLY A 56 -0.94 -3.01 20.32
C GLY A 56 -0.80 -1.56 19.88
N TRP A 57 -0.73 -1.36 18.57
CA TRP A 57 -0.56 -0.07 17.92
C TRP A 57 -1.53 0.08 16.78
N PHE A 58 -2.06 1.29 16.62
CA PHE A 58 -2.64 1.69 15.35
C PHE A 58 -1.54 1.98 14.34
N GLN A 59 -1.84 1.71 13.09
CA GLN A 59 -0.96 1.90 11.94
C GLN A 59 -1.74 2.61 10.84
N ALA A 60 -1.05 3.42 10.07
CA ALA A 60 -1.60 4.07 8.90
C ALA A 60 -0.55 4.08 7.80
N ALA A 61 -0.90 3.64 6.59
CA ALA A 61 0.02 3.67 5.45
C ALA A 61 -0.70 3.90 4.12
N VAL A 62 0.12 4.25 3.13
CA VAL A 62 -0.24 4.36 1.72
C VAL A 62 0.59 3.35 0.93
N GLU A 63 -0.07 2.38 0.32
CA GLU A 63 0.63 1.33 -0.44
C GLU A 63 0.35 1.48 -1.94
N PRO A 64 1.40 1.63 -2.79
CA PRO A 64 1.23 1.73 -4.22
C PRO A 64 1.19 0.32 -4.86
N PRO A 65 0.11 -0.05 -5.57
CA PRO A 65 -0.06 -1.37 -6.18
C PRO A 65 0.69 -1.54 -7.51
N VAL A 66 1.77 -0.78 -7.72
CA VAL A 66 2.55 -0.72 -8.97
C VAL A 66 3.82 -1.59 -8.95
N ARG A 67 3.97 -2.42 -7.91
CA ARG A 67 5.07 -3.38 -7.71
C ARG A 67 4.61 -4.79 -7.97
N ASP A 68 5.53 -5.74 -8.10
CA ASP A 68 5.29 -7.19 -8.25
C ASP A 68 4.22 -7.78 -7.33
N ARG A 69 4.04 -7.21 -6.13
CA ARG A 69 3.07 -7.66 -5.13
C ARG A 69 2.47 -6.48 -4.37
N PHE A 70 1.23 -6.66 -3.94
CA PHE A 70 0.58 -5.79 -2.95
C PHE A 70 0.52 -6.50 -1.59
N LYS A 71 0.80 -5.77 -0.51
CA LYS A 71 0.70 -6.25 0.87
C LYS A 71 0.28 -5.12 1.80
N TRP A 72 -0.42 -5.48 2.88
CA TRP A 72 -0.61 -4.63 4.05
C TRP A 72 0.71 -4.46 4.79
N ALA A 73 1.59 -3.63 4.25
CA ALA A 73 2.91 -3.34 4.82
C ALA A 73 2.92 -1.90 5.33
N LEU A 74 3.63 -1.66 6.43
CA LEU A 74 3.91 -0.29 6.90
C LEU A 74 5.16 0.23 6.18
N THR A 75 5.14 0.27 4.84
CA THR A 75 6.31 0.74 4.06
C THR A 75 6.33 2.26 3.97
N PHE A 76 5.16 2.86 3.73
CA PHE A 76 5.00 4.30 3.58
C PHE A 76 3.88 4.81 4.48
N GLY A 77 4.24 5.14 5.70
CA GLY A 77 3.28 5.53 6.71
C GLY A 77 3.91 5.61 8.08
N LEU A 78 3.07 5.48 9.10
CA LEU A 78 3.47 5.60 10.48
C LEU A 78 2.73 4.63 11.39
N ARG A 79 3.39 4.32 12.51
CA ARG A 79 2.79 3.67 13.66
C ARG A 79 2.49 4.70 14.75
N MET A 80 1.45 4.45 15.54
CA MET A 80 0.99 5.35 16.60
C MET A 80 2.10 5.78 17.58
N ASP A 81 3.07 4.91 17.89
CA ASP A 81 4.16 5.20 18.82
C ASP A 81 5.28 6.09 18.22
N GLU A 82 5.25 6.32 16.92
CA GLU A 82 6.13 7.26 16.22
C GLU A 82 5.57 8.69 16.26
N VAL A 83 4.30 8.86 16.65
CA VAL A 83 3.65 10.16 16.78
C VAL A 83 4.09 10.83 18.08
N GLN A 84 4.69 12.01 17.96
CA GLN A 84 5.15 12.77 19.12
C GLN A 84 3.98 13.14 20.05
N GLY A 85 4.11 12.78 21.33
CA GLY A 85 3.11 13.10 22.36
C GLY A 85 1.88 12.19 22.39
N GLY A 86 1.82 11.18 21.50
CA GLY A 86 0.77 10.16 21.52
C GLY A 86 1.06 9.00 22.48
N PRO A 87 0.06 8.14 22.75
CA PRO A 87 0.27 6.92 23.52
C PRO A 87 1.18 5.96 22.77
N ARG A 88 2.03 5.23 23.52
CA ARG A 88 2.95 4.25 22.94
C ARG A 88 2.28 2.93 22.56
N ARG A 89 1.17 2.60 23.20
CA ARG A 89 0.37 1.39 22.97
C ARG A 89 -1.08 1.67 23.35
N VAL A 90 -1.99 0.84 22.86
CA VAL A 90 -3.42 0.91 23.16
C VAL A 90 -3.97 -0.48 23.45
N ASP A 91 -4.74 -0.58 24.53
CA ASP A 91 -5.64 -1.70 24.78
C ASP A 91 -6.98 -1.41 24.11
N LEU A 92 -7.42 -2.27 23.18
CA LEU A 92 -8.69 -2.07 22.46
C LEU A 92 -9.92 -2.25 23.35
N TRP A 93 -9.76 -2.85 24.54
CA TRP A 93 -10.82 -3.00 25.54
C TRP A 93 -10.97 -1.76 26.43
N SER A 94 -10.01 -0.84 26.40
CA SER A 94 -10.11 0.42 27.10
C SER A 94 -11.29 1.25 26.59
N ALA A 95 -11.97 1.95 27.51
CA ALA A 95 -13.01 2.91 27.17
C ALA A 95 -12.49 4.07 26.29
N GLU A 96 -11.18 4.35 26.35
CA GLU A 96 -10.53 5.42 25.59
C GLU A 96 -10.05 4.98 24.20
N ALA A 97 -10.10 3.68 23.87
CA ALA A 97 -9.52 3.14 22.64
C ALA A 97 -10.07 3.80 21.36
N GLY A 98 -11.39 4.07 21.34
CA GLY A 98 -12.03 4.74 20.21
C GLY A 98 -11.57 6.20 20.05
N GLN A 99 -11.41 6.92 21.16
CA GLN A 99 -10.87 8.28 21.13
C GLN A 99 -9.41 8.31 20.67
N VAL A 100 -8.57 7.40 21.18
CA VAL A 100 -7.17 7.29 20.75
C VAL A 100 -7.08 6.98 19.26
N LEU A 101 -7.91 6.07 18.75
CA LEU A 101 -7.98 5.75 17.33
C LEU A 101 -8.39 6.97 16.50
N GLN A 102 -9.43 7.70 16.92
CA GLN A 102 -9.91 8.89 16.24
C GLN A 102 -8.85 9.99 16.21
N GLU A 103 -8.18 10.24 17.33
CA GLU A 103 -7.12 11.22 17.41
C GLU A 103 -5.92 10.84 16.55
N PHE A 104 -5.49 9.58 16.58
CA PHE A 104 -4.44 9.06 15.69
C PHE A 104 -4.81 9.25 14.22
N ALA A 105 -6.03 8.86 13.84
CA ALA A 105 -6.49 8.95 12.46
C ALA A 105 -6.52 10.41 11.97
N VAL A 106 -7.13 11.31 12.74
CA VAL A 106 -7.34 12.70 12.32
C VAL A 106 -6.06 13.53 12.41
N LYS A 107 -5.29 13.39 13.49
CA LYS A 107 -4.14 14.27 13.76
C LYS A 107 -2.84 13.76 13.14
N ALA A 108 -2.73 12.46 12.83
CA ALA A 108 -1.50 11.87 12.34
C ALA A 108 -1.67 11.14 11.00
N ALA A 109 -2.63 10.20 10.90
CA ALA A 109 -2.80 9.39 9.68
C ALA A 109 -3.22 10.21 8.46
N LEU A 110 -4.27 11.03 8.58
CA LEU A 110 -4.75 11.83 7.45
C LEU A 110 -3.67 12.79 6.91
N PRO A 111 -2.94 13.56 7.74
CA PRO A 111 -1.80 14.35 7.26
C PRO A 111 -0.72 13.53 6.54
N GLU A 112 -0.40 12.34 7.04
CA GLU A 112 0.59 11.47 6.40
C GLU A 112 0.13 11.00 5.01
N PHE A 113 -1.15 10.70 4.84
CA PHE A 113 -1.69 10.30 3.54
C PHE A 113 -1.60 11.39 2.47
N GLU A 114 -1.63 12.66 2.89
CA GLU A 114 -1.43 13.81 1.99
C GLU A 114 0.04 14.00 1.61
N HIS A 115 0.99 13.44 2.37
CA HIS A 115 2.40 13.41 1.99
C HIS A 115 2.68 12.42 0.86
N TRP A 116 2.04 11.24 0.92
CA TRP A 116 2.27 10.13 0.00
C TRP A 116 1.28 10.14 -1.18
N THR A 117 1.53 11.04 -2.13
CA THR A 117 0.80 11.07 -3.41
C THR A 117 1.51 10.24 -4.49
N VAL A 118 0.82 10.00 -5.62
CA VAL A 118 1.40 9.37 -6.81
C VAL A 118 2.66 10.12 -7.26
N GLU A 119 2.63 11.45 -7.26
CA GLU A 119 3.76 12.30 -7.64
C GLU A 119 4.91 12.19 -6.65
N THR A 120 4.63 12.11 -5.35
CA THR A 120 5.67 11.89 -4.33
C THR A 120 6.35 10.54 -4.54
N PHE A 121 5.58 9.47 -4.81
CA PHE A 121 6.14 8.15 -5.10
C PHE A 121 6.97 8.14 -6.38
N ALA A 122 6.46 8.72 -7.46
CA ALA A 122 7.18 8.82 -8.73
C ALA A 122 8.49 9.60 -8.55
N SER A 123 8.45 10.74 -7.88
CA SER A 123 9.64 11.57 -7.59
C SER A 123 10.69 10.80 -6.77
N ALA A 124 10.26 10.05 -5.74
CA ALA A 124 11.16 9.23 -4.93
C ALA A 124 11.78 8.09 -5.75
N ALA A 125 10.99 7.45 -6.61
CA ALA A 125 11.45 6.37 -7.50
C ALA A 125 12.49 6.88 -8.51
N GLU A 126 12.24 8.02 -9.15
CA GLU A 126 13.17 8.66 -10.08
C GLU A 126 14.48 9.10 -9.41
N LYS A 127 14.39 9.74 -8.22
CA LYS A 127 15.59 10.06 -7.43
C LYS A 127 16.41 8.82 -7.06
N SER A 128 15.74 7.69 -6.85
CA SER A 128 16.41 6.42 -6.58
C SER A 128 17.10 5.85 -7.83
N LEU A 129 16.54 6.03 -9.03
CA LEU A 129 17.17 5.61 -10.30
C LEU A 129 18.46 6.38 -10.61
N GLN A 130 18.57 7.64 -10.19
CA GLN A 130 19.77 8.46 -10.40
C GLN A 130 21.04 7.91 -9.71
N ARG A 131 20.89 6.97 -8.76
CA ARG A 131 22.01 6.32 -8.09
C ARG A 131 22.46 5.09 -8.89
N PRO A 132 23.77 4.76 -8.90
CA PRO A 132 24.27 3.47 -9.38
C PRO A 132 23.51 2.31 -8.73
N VAL A 133 23.26 1.23 -9.47
CA VAL A 133 22.42 0.09 -9.04
C VAL A 133 22.89 -0.46 -7.69
N GLU A 134 24.20 -0.57 -7.50
CA GLU A 134 24.85 -1.12 -6.30
C GLU A 134 24.65 -0.23 -5.06
N ARG A 135 24.27 1.04 -5.26
CA ARG A 135 24.00 2.02 -4.20
C ARG A 135 22.51 2.23 -3.94
N ARG A 136 21.63 1.54 -4.67
CA ARG A 136 20.17 1.58 -4.45
C ARG A 136 19.82 0.70 -3.25
N ARG A 137 19.29 1.31 -2.19
CA ARG A 137 19.00 0.64 -0.90
C ARG A 137 17.49 0.43 -0.69
N PRO A 138 17.10 -0.44 0.27
CA PRO A 138 15.72 -0.52 0.74
C PRO A 138 15.14 0.86 1.08
N PRO A 139 13.85 1.11 0.83
CA PRO A 139 12.82 0.16 0.38
C PRO A 139 12.78 -0.10 -1.15
N HIS A 140 13.87 0.20 -1.88
CA HIS A 140 14.04 -0.03 -3.31
C HIS A 140 12.99 0.70 -4.18
N TYR A 141 12.77 1.99 -3.89
CA TYR A 141 11.83 2.87 -4.62
C TYR A 141 11.98 2.81 -6.15
N TRP A 142 13.21 2.69 -6.64
CA TRP A 142 13.52 2.61 -8.07
C TRP A 142 12.78 1.48 -8.80
N MET A 143 12.41 0.39 -8.10
CA MET A 143 11.66 -0.72 -8.69
C MET A 143 10.20 -0.35 -9.03
N MET A 144 9.72 0.81 -8.58
CA MET A 144 8.40 1.36 -8.94
C MET A 144 8.47 2.34 -10.11
N ALA A 145 9.66 2.87 -10.43
CA ALA A 145 9.82 3.93 -11.42
C ALA A 145 9.25 3.60 -12.81
N PRO A 146 9.44 2.37 -13.36
CA PRO A 146 8.87 2.03 -14.66
C PRO A 146 7.35 2.23 -14.73
N ALA A 147 6.63 1.69 -13.74
CA ALA A 147 5.18 1.78 -13.71
C ALA A 147 4.72 3.23 -13.56
N TRP A 148 5.40 4.03 -12.72
CA TRP A 148 5.10 5.46 -12.59
C TRP A 148 5.32 6.25 -13.87
N ARG A 149 6.38 5.95 -14.64
CA ARG A 149 6.60 6.58 -15.95
C ARG A 149 5.47 6.32 -16.93
N VAL A 150 4.94 5.09 -16.95
CA VAL A 150 3.79 4.73 -17.78
C VAL A 150 2.53 5.46 -17.30
N ILE A 151 2.20 5.36 -16.01
CA ILE A 151 0.99 5.95 -15.43
C ILE A 151 0.96 7.46 -15.64
N LEU A 152 2.05 8.16 -15.31
CA LEU A 152 2.15 9.61 -15.39
C LEU A 152 2.59 10.17 -16.76
N ASP A 153 2.88 9.30 -17.72
CA ASP A 153 3.39 9.67 -19.05
C ASP A 153 4.64 10.57 -19.00
N THR A 154 5.62 10.18 -18.16
CA THR A 154 6.83 11.00 -17.93
C THR A 154 8.07 10.51 -18.67
N GLY A 155 7.95 9.45 -19.47
CA GLY A 155 9.02 8.97 -20.35
C GLY A 155 9.02 7.45 -20.55
N SER A 156 10.02 6.95 -21.28
CA SER A 156 10.16 5.51 -21.51
C SER A 156 10.53 4.76 -20.22
N PRO A 157 9.84 3.65 -19.90
CA PRO A 157 10.19 2.76 -18.80
C PRO A 157 11.26 1.73 -19.17
N GLU A 158 11.65 1.60 -20.45
CA GLU A 158 12.43 0.47 -20.97
C GLU A 158 13.79 0.31 -20.29
N GLU A 159 14.61 1.36 -20.24
CA GLU A 159 15.95 1.29 -19.65
C GLU A 159 15.89 0.94 -18.14
N PRO A 160 15.05 1.60 -17.32
CA PRO A 160 14.80 1.15 -15.95
C PRO A 160 14.35 -0.31 -15.81
N LEU A 161 13.48 -0.80 -16.71
CA LEU A 161 13.01 -2.19 -16.67
C LEU A 161 14.15 -3.17 -16.91
N ARG A 162 15.01 -2.91 -17.91
CA ARG A 162 16.19 -3.74 -18.18
C ARG A 162 17.11 -3.80 -16.97
N GLN A 163 17.40 -2.66 -16.34
CA GLN A 163 18.20 -2.62 -15.10
C GLN A 163 17.57 -3.41 -13.94
N ILE A 164 16.24 -3.39 -13.81
CA ILE A 164 15.54 -4.17 -12.78
C ILE A 164 15.61 -5.67 -13.09
N ILE A 165 15.39 -6.05 -14.34
CA ILE A 165 15.45 -7.45 -14.81
C ILE A 165 16.84 -8.02 -14.57
N ASP A 166 17.89 -7.31 -14.99
CA ASP A 166 19.29 -7.71 -14.77
C ASP A 166 19.57 -7.85 -13.27
N TYR A 167 19.16 -6.87 -12.46
CA TYR A 167 19.31 -6.93 -11.01
C TYR A 167 18.59 -8.14 -10.40
N CYS A 168 17.38 -8.46 -10.85
CA CYS A 168 16.63 -9.63 -10.37
C CYS A 168 17.32 -10.93 -10.75
N ASN A 169 17.84 -11.05 -11.97
CA ASN A 169 18.59 -12.21 -12.43
C ASN A 169 19.89 -12.44 -11.64
N GLU A 170 20.56 -11.36 -11.23
CA GLU A 170 21.78 -11.43 -10.42
C GLU A 170 21.51 -11.71 -8.93
N HIS A 171 20.30 -11.47 -8.45
CA HIS A 171 19.96 -11.54 -7.03
C HIS A 171 18.75 -12.43 -6.78
N GLU A 172 19.00 -13.69 -6.42
CA GLU A 172 17.96 -14.72 -6.22
C GLU A 172 16.79 -14.30 -5.31
N ALA A 173 17.03 -13.40 -4.35
CA ALA A 173 16.01 -12.84 -3.47
C ALA A 173 14.86 -12.13 -4.20
N PHE A 174 15.08 -11.70 -5.46
CA PHE A 174 14.12 -10.97 -6.28
C PHE A 174 13.55 -11.81 -7.44
N ASN A 175 13.93 -13.09 -7.58
CA ASN A 175 13.44 -13.96 -8.67
C ASN A 175 11.91 -14.03 -8.78
N ARG A 176 11.19 -13.92 -7.66
CA ARG A 176 9.72 -13.92 -7.66
C ARG A 176 9.11 -12.68 -8.31
N ALA A 177 9.84 -11.57 -8.36
CA ALA A 177 9.39 -10.32 -8.95
C ALA A 177 9.68 -10.24 -10.46
N LEU A 178 10.62 -11.05 -10.96
CA LEU A 178 11.08 -11.03 -12.34
C LEU A 178 9.94 -11.13 -13.38
N PRO A 179 8.97 -12.07 -13.28
CA PRO A 179 7.91 -12.20 -14.27
C PRO A 179 7.07 -10.93 -14.43
N PHE A 180 6.86 -10.17 -13.35
CA PHE A 180 6.14 -8.91 -13.41
C PHE A 180 6.91 -7.88 -14.25
N TYR A 181 8.21 -7.74 -14.05
CA TYR A 181 9.01 -6.75 -14.78
C TYR A 181 9.23 -7.13 -16.24
N GLU A 182 9.39 -8.42 -16.53
CA GLU A 182 9.46 -8.93 -17.91
C GLU A 182 8.16 -8.64 -18.67
N GLU A 183 7.01 -8.91 -18.05
CA GLU A 183 5.70 -8.64 -18.66
C GLU A 183 5.49 -7.13 -18.91
N VAL A 184 5.86 -6.25 -17.98
CA VAL A 184 5.79 -4.79 -18.21
C VAL A 184 6.64 -4.38 -19.40
N LEU A 185 7.85 -4.95 -19.55
CA LEU A 185 8.73 -4.66 -20.69
C LEU A 185 8.14 -5.19 -22.00
N GLU A 186 7.58 -6.40 -22.01
CA GLU A 186 6.94 -6.99 -23.18
C GLU A 186 5.77 -6.13 -23.67
N ARG A 187 4.87 -5.71 -22.77
CA ARG A 187 3.72 -4.85 -23.10
C ARG A 187 4.16 -3.50 -23.65
N TRP A 188 5.23 -2.94 -23.10
CA TRP A 188 5.81 -1.70 -23.61
C TRP A 188 6.36 -1.86 -25.02
N GLN A 189 7.06 -2.96 -25.31
CA GLN A 189 7.63 -3.21 -26.64
C GLN A 189 6.57 -3.56 -27.69
N ALA A 190 5.50 -4.24 -27.29
CA ALA A 190 4.42 -4.65 -28.19
C ALA A 190 3.50 -3.49 -28.58
N GLY A 191 3.08 -2.69 -27.61
CA GLY A 191 2.02 -1.68 -27.80
C GLY A 191 2.26 -0.35 -27.09
N GLY A 192 3.48 -0.12 -26.59
CA GLY A 192 3.85 1.13 -25.93
C GLY A 192 3.06 1.40 -24.66
N ARG A 193 2.78 2.68 -24.42
CA ARG A 193 2.15 3.14 -23.18
C ARG A 193 0.77 2.53 -22.95
N ASP A 194 -0.09 2.53 -23.97
CA ASP A 194 -1.49 2.14 -23.79
C ASP A 194 -1.65 0.66 -23.45
N GLU A 195 -0.85 -0.21 -24.06
CA GLU A 195 -0.85 -1.64 -23.72
C GLU A 195 -0.28 -1.89 -22.33
N THR A 196 0.80 -1.20 -21.99
CA THR A 196 1.41 -1.31 -20.66
C THR A 196 0.47 -0.81 -19.56
N LEU A 197 -0.24 0.30 -19.78
CA LEU A 197 -1.18 0.85 -18.82
C LEU A 197 -2.35 -0.11 -18.56
N ARG A 198 -2.93 -0.70 -19.61
CA ARG A 198 -3.99 -1.72 -19.46
C ARG A 198 -3.51 -2.92 -18.64
N PHE A 199 -2.27 -3.37 -18.86
CA PHE A 199 -1.69 -4.44 -18.05
C PHE A 199 -1.55 -4.03 -16.58
N LEU A 200 -1.00 -2.85 -16.30
CA LEU A 200 -0.84 -2.35 -14.93
C LEU A 200 -2.18 -2.17 -14.22
N GLU A 201 -3.23 -1.73 -14.92
CA GLU A 201 -4.58 -1.57 -14.37
C GLU A 201 -5.18 -2.94 -13.99
N PHE A 202 -5.11 -3.90 -14.92
CA PHE A 202 -5.56 -5.27 -14.67
C PHE A 202 -4.82 -5.89 -13.48
N ASP A 203 -3.50 -5.76 -13.47
CA ASP A 203 -2.65 -6.36 -12.45
C ASP A 203 -2.81 -5.68 -11.08
N ARG A 204 -3.01 -4.36 -11.04
CA ARG A 204 -3.44 -3.63 -9.84
C ARG A 204 -4.73 -4.25 -9.30
N ASP A 205 -5.77 -4.31 -10.12
CA ASP A 205 -7.09 -4.74 -9.65
C ASP A 205 -7.07 -6.19 -9.16
N ARG A 206 -6.35 -7.08 -9.87
CA ARG A 206 -6.09 -8.46 -9.45
C ARG A 206 -5.39 -8.53 -8.08
N LYS A 207 -4.31 -7.77 -7.87
CA LYS A 207 -3.56 -7.74 -6.60
C LYS A 207 -4.42 -7.26 -5.44
N LEU A 208 -5.26 -6.26 -5.69
CA LEU A 208 -6.18 -5.73 -4.70
C LEU A 208 -7.28 -6.76 -4.38
N GLU A 209 -7.83 -7.45 -5.38
CA GLU A 209 -8.77 -8.56 -5.15
C GLU A 209 -8.16 -9.68 -4.30
N GLU A 210 -6.94 -10.13 -4.63
CA GLU A 210 -6.20 -11.15 -3.87
C GLU A 210 -5.93 -10.72 -2.42
N ALA A 211 -5.70 -9.42 -2.18
CA ALA A 211 -5.55 -8.84 -0.86
C ALA A 211 -6.88 -8.66 -0.09
N GLY A 212 -8.01 -9.00 -0.72
CA GLY A 212 -9.36 -8.83 -0.16
C GLY A 212 -9.83 -7.38 -0.15
N LEU A 213 -9.34 -6.57 -1.10
CA LEU A 213 -9.69 -5.16 -1.26
C LEU A 213 -10.87 -4.91 -2.19
N ALA A 214 -10.95 -5.64 -3.30
CA ALA A 214 -12.06 -5.51 -4.25
C ALA A 214 -13.40 -5.86 -3.58
N HIS A 215 -14.46 -5.11 -3.89
CA HIS A 215 -15.82 -5.57 -3.61
C HIS A 215 -16.05 -6.78 -4.50
N LEU A 216 -16.48 -7.91 -3.94
CA LEU A 216 -17.23 -8.88 -4.72
C LEU A 216 -18.42 -8.08 -5.28
N ILE A 217 -18.41 -7.82 -6.59
CA ILE A 217 -19.59 -7.27 -7.28
C ILE A 217 -20.74 -8.19 -6.89
N ASP A 218 -21.83 -7.61 -6.37
CA ASP A 218 -23.04 -8.32 -5.98
C ASP A 218 -23.45 -9.32 -7.06
N GLY A 219 -23.12 -10.59 -6.82
CA GLY A 219 -23.58 -11.75 -7.57
C GLY A 219 -24.81 -12.37 -6.92
N GLY A 220 -25.68 -11.53 -6.35
CA GLY A 220 -27.08 -11.90 -6.17
C GLY A 220 -27.74 -11.90 -7.53
N THR A 221 -27.90 -13.09 -8.11
CA THR A 221 -29.02 -13.36 -9.01
C THR A 221 -30.09 -14.11 -8.24
N ALA A 222 -31.33 -13.69 -8.49
CA ALA A 222 -32.61 -14.07 -7.90
C ALA A 222 -32.83 -15.57 -7.68
#